data_AF-Q2TXD9-F1
#
_entry.id   AF-Q2TXD9-F1
#
_cell.length_a   1.000
_cell.length_b   1.000
_cell.length_c   1.000
_cell.angle_alpha   90.00
_cell.angle_beta   90.00
_cell.angle_gamma   90.00
#
_symmetry.space_group_name_H-M   'P 1'
#
loop_
_entity.id
_entity.type
_entity.pdbx_description
1 polymer ?
#
loop_
_entity_poly.entity_id
_entity_poly.type
_entity_poly.pdbx_seq_one_letter_code
_entity_poly.pdbx_strand_id
1 'polypeptide(L)'
;MVIAVSDLVGSYGARVALVLALVIVLRFLQEMLKVRLLFYRLRKQGLPMPKWNFAAGNLQMLPDLMKRHPKGSQQSEAFTLLSYEFASSDNCFYIDVWPFTKPLLVVNSPDLAVQACQTYALPKPPVLAKFFNPFAGGPSIFTTNGPEWKRNRGLFNPAFSTSNILQHTPHIVEEAEEYVEILREHARKGDTFTLDKMTCDYVLDIIGRVAI
;
A
#
# COMPACT_ATOMS: atom_id res chain seq x y z
N MET A 1 48.57 25.10 -2.41
CA MET A 1 47.57 25.05 -1.32
C MET A 1 46.23 24.46 -1.78
N VAL A 2 45.69 24.84 -2.94
CA VAL A 2 44.39 24.34 -3.46
C VAL A 2 44.37 22.83 -3.75
N ILE A 3 45.46 22.27 -4.30
CA ILE A 3 45.58 20.83 -4.63
C ILE A 3 45.58 19.94 -3.37
N ALA A 4 46.21 20.40 -2.28
CA ALA A 4 46.26 19.66 -1.03
C ALA A 4 44.89 19.60 -0.33
N VAL A 5 44.04 20.62 -0.53
CA VAL A 5 42.68 20.65 0.01
C VAL A 5 41.75 19.73 -0.79
N SER A 6 41.89 19.64 -2.11
CA SER A 6 41.08 18.72 -2.94
C SER A 6 41.37 17.25 -2.64
N ASP A 7 42.65 16.89 -2.44
CA ASP A 7 43.04 15.51 -2.10
C ASP A 7 42.57 15.11 -0.69
N LEU A 8 42.58 16.06 0.24
CA LEU A 8 42.08 15.89 1.60
C LEU A 8 40.56 15.67 1.59
N VAL A 9 39.82 16.51 0.85
CA VAL A 9 38.36 16.39 0.67
C VAL A 9 37.99 15.08 -0.03
N GLY A 10 38.76 14.63 -1.02
CA GLY A 10 38.56 13.34 -1.69
C GLY A 10 38.77 12.14 -0.75
N SER A 11 39.83 12.16 0.06
CA SER A 11 40.14 11.08 1.01
C SER A 11 39.13 10.99 2.17
N TYR A 12 38.75 12.13 2.77
CA TYR A 12 37.71 12.15 3.79
C TYR A 12 36.33 11.82 3.21
N GLY A 13 36.02 12.30 2.01
CA GLY A 13 34.79 11.96 1.30
C GLY A 13 34.65 10.46 1.02
N ALA A 14 35.73 9.82 0.56
CA ALA A 14 35.77 8.37 0.35
C ALA A 14 35.58 7.59 1.66
N ARG A 15 36.21 8.02 2.75
CA ARG A 15 36.04 7.39 4.08
C ARG A 15 34.60 7.53 4.59
N VAL A 16 33.99 8.71 4.46
CA VAL A 16 32.59 8.92 4.84
C VAL A 16 31.66 8.06 3.99
N ALA A 17 31.86 8.01 2.67
CA ALA A 17 31.07 7.17 1.78
C ALA A 17 31.19 5.67 2.13
N LEU A 18 32.40 5.19 2.45
CA LEU A 18 32.62 3.80 2.89
C LEU A 18 31.92 3.51 4.21
N VAL A 19 31.99 4.41 5.20
CA VAL A 19 31.30 4.25 6.47
C VAL A 19 29.77 4.22 6.26
N LEU A 20 29.24 5.13 5.44
CA LEU A 20 27.81 5.15 5.12
C LEU A 20 27.37 3.87 4.40
N ALA A 21 28.14 3.41 3.41
CA ALA A 21 27.88 2.15 2.71
C ALA A 21 27.89 0.96 3.68
N LEU A 22 28.88 0.89 4.59
CA LEU A 22 28.96 -0.13 5.62
C LEU A 22 27.74 -0.10 6.55
N VAL A 23 27.34 1.09 7.03
CA VAL A 23 26.14 1.24 7.88
C VAL A 23 24.88 0.79 7.16
N ILE A 24 24.71 1.14 5.87
CA ILE A 24 23.58 0.72 5.06
C ILE A 24 23.55 -0.81 4.90
N VAL A 25 24.68 -1.43 4.55
CA VAL A 25 24.80 -2.88 4.40
C VAL A 25 24.53 -3.59 5.73
N LEU A 26 25.11 -3.11 6.83
CA LEU A 26 24.88 -3.69 8.16
C LEU A 26 23.42 -3.58 8.56
N ARG A 27 22.76 -2.43 8.36
CA ARG A 27 21.32 -2.29 8.62
C ARG A 27 20.49 -3.20 7.74
N PHE A 28 20.82 -3.32 6.46
CA PHE A 28 20.13 -4.22 5.53
C PHE A 28 20.22 -5.67 5.99
N LEU A 29 21.42 -6.16 6.34
CA LEU A 29 21.64 -7.52 6.84
C LEU A 29 20.97 -7.75 8.20
N GLN A 30 21.00 -6.75 9.10
CA GLN A 30 20.32 -6.83 10.40
C GLN A 30 18.81 -6.97 10.22
N GLU A 31 18.18 -6.15 9.36
CA GLU A 31 16.74 -6.25 9.08
C GLU A 31 16.39 -7.55 8.36
N MET A 32 17.22 -7.98 7.40
CA MET A 32 17.09 -9.29 6.76
C MET A 32 17.04 -10.39 7.81
N LEU A 33 18.05 -10.48 8.68
CA LEU A 33 18.14 -11.53 9.70
C LEU A 33 16.95 -11.49 10.65
N LYS A 34 16.50 -10.31 11.09
CA LYS A 34 15.29 -10.17 11.93
C LYS A 34 14.06 -10.77 11.25
N VAL A 35 13.84 -10.44 9.98
CA VAL A 35 12.72 -10.96 9.19
C VAL A 35 12.84 -12.47 9.00
N ARG A 36 14.02 -12.96 8.61
CA ARG A 36 14.22 -14.40 8.37
C ARG A 36 14.07 -15.23 9.64
N LEU A 37 14.56 -14.74 10.77
CA LEU A 37 14.37 -15.40 12.07
C LEU A 37 12.92 -15.37 12.56
N LEU A 38 12.15 -14.32 12.24
CA LEU A 38 10.71 -14.30 12.48
C LEU A 38 10.02 -15.42 11.70
N PHE A 39 10.23 -15.50 10.38
CA PHE A 39 9.60 -16.52 9.54
C PHE A 39 10.07 -17.94 9.87
N TYR A 40 11.33 -18.12 10.23
CA TYR A 40 11.83 -19.39 10.72
C TYR A 40 11.06 -19.88 11.96
N ARG A 41 10.77 -18.96 12.91
CA ARG A 41 9.97 -19.28 14.10
C ARG A 41 8.51 -19.57 13.76
N LEU A 42 7.88 -18.73 12.92
CA LEU A 42 6.49 -18.94 12.48
C LEU A 42 6.34 -20.29 11.75
N ARG A 43 7.31 -20.64 10.90
CA ARG A 43 7.35 -21.93 10.21
C ARG A 43 7.51 -23.10 11.18
N LYS A 44 8.37 -22.97 12.20
CA LYS A 44 8.51 -23.99 13.26
C LYS A 44 7.23 -24.21 14.06
N GLN A 45 6.40 -23.18 14.18
CA GLN A 45 5.07 -23.27 14.82
C GLN A 45 4.00 -23.90 13.91
N GLY A 46 4.33 -24.20 12.65
CA GLY A 46 3.38 -24.77 11.69
C GLY A 46 2.38 -23.76 11.11
N LEU A 47 2.67 -22.45 11.21
CA LEU A 47 1.78 -21.42 10.69
C LEU A 47 1.79 -21.38 9.15
N PRO A 48 0.63 -21.08 8.52
CA PRO A 48 0.47 -21.12 7.07
C PRO A 48 1.34 -20.09 6.37
N MET A 49 2.10 -20.52 5.36
CA MET A 49 2.88 -19.66 4.48
C MET A 49 3.27 -20.40 3.19
N PRO A 50 3.56 -19.68 2.09
CA PRO A 50 4.11 -20.29 0.88
C PRO A 50 5.47 -20.91 1.16
N LYS A 51 5.98 -21.69 0.19
CA LYS A 51 7.32 -22.27 0.25
C LYS A 51 8.34 -21.17 0.59
N TRP A 52 8.95 -21.28 1.76
CA TRP A 52 9.84 -20.28 2.33
C TRP A 52 11.26 -20.83 2.44
N ASN A 53 12.25 -20.01 2.09
CA ASN A 53 13.66 -20.32 2.30
C ASN A 53 14.38 -19.14 2.99
N PHE A 54 15.50 -19.43 3.63
CA PHE A 54 16.19 -18.45 4.48
C PHE A 54 16.82 -17.29 3.69
N ALA A 55 17.31 -17.52 2.47
CA ALA A 55 17.97 -16.47 1.69
C ALA A 55 16.96 -15.50 1.07
N ALA A 56 15.98 -16.03 0.35
CA ALA A 56 15.04 -15.27 -0.47
C ALA A 56 13.65 -15.11 0.18
N GLY A 57 13.39 -15.68 1.35
CA GLY A 57 12.06 -15.67 1.94
C GLY A 57 11.06 -16.40 1.04
N ASN A 58 10.02 -15.68 0.61
CA ASN A 58 9.04 -16.10 -0.39
C ASN A 58 9.23 -15.43 -1.76
N LEU A 59 10.32 -14.71 -2.02
CA LEU A 59 10.51 -14.00 -3.30
C LEU A 59 10.46 -14.92 -4.53
N GLN A 60 10.85 -16.19 -4.37
CA GLN A 60 10.88 -17.16 -5.47
C GLN A 60 9.50 -17.50 -6.03
N MET A 61 8.41 -17.30 -5.29
CA MET A 61 7.06 -17.54 -5.83
C MET A 61 6.50 -16.35 -6.59
N LEU A 62 7.10 -15.15 -6.47
CA LEU A 62 6.58 -13.95 -7.11
C LEU A 62 6.51 -14.05 -8.63
N PRO A 63 7.51 -14.55 -9.37
CA PRO A 63 7.42 -14.63 -10.83
C PRO A 63 6.24 -15.49 -11.29
N ASP A 64 6.00 -16.63 -10.65
CA ASP A 64 4.89 -17.51 -11.02
C ASP A 64 3.54 -16.97 -10.56
N LEU A 65 3.49 -16.23 -9.46
CA LEU A 65 2.30 -15.50 -9.06
C LEU A 65 1.96 -14.39 -10.07
N MET A 66 2.95 -13.61 -10.49
CA MET A 66 2.76 -12.51 -11.45
C MET A 66 2.39 -13.01 -12.85
N LYS A 67 2.80 -14.22 -13.26
CA LYS A 67 2.32 -14.84 -14.52
C LYS A 67 0.82 -15.14 -14.49
N ARG A 68 0.28 -15.50 -13.32
CA ARG A 68 -1.14 -15.81 -13.12
C ARG A 68 -1.99 -14.56 -12.85
N HIS A 69 -1.35 -13.49 -12.38
CA HIS A 69 -1.98 -12.21 -12.11
C HIS A 69 -2.46 -11.56 -13.43
N PRO A 70 -3.76 -11.20 -13.54
CA PRO A 70 -4.27 -10.56 -14.74
C PRO A 70 -3.55 -9.25 -15.05
N LYS A 71 -3.20 -9.02 -16.33
CA LYS A 71 -2.62 -7.74 -16.74
C LYS A 71 -3.63 -6.61 -16.50
N GLY A 72 -3.16 -5.51 -15.91
CA GLY A 72 -4.00 -4.35 -15.61
C GLY A 72 -4.73 -4.42 -14.26
N SER A 73 -4.63 -5.53 -13.52
CA SER A 73 -5.16 -5.66 -12.16
C SER A 73 -4.30 -4.92 -11.12
N GLN A 74 -4.90 -4.58 -9.98
CA GLN A 74 -4.18 -4.03 -8.85
C GLN A 74 -3.23 -5.08 -8.24
N GLN A 75 -1.99 -4.67 -7.89
CA GLN A 75 -0.97 -5.60 -7.38
C GLN A 75 -1.39 -6.39 -6.14
N SER A 76 -2.23 -5.80 -5.28
CA SER A 76 -2.74 -6.48 -4.08
C SER A 76 -3.61 -7.71 -4.41
N GLU A 77 -4.24 -7.75 -5.58
CA GLU A 77 -5.05 -8.89 -6.02
C GLU A 77 -4.21 -10.15 -6.25
N ALA A 78 -2.90 -10.01 -6.46
CA ALA A 78 -1.99 -11.15 -6.49
C ALA A 78 -2.03 -11.94 -5.17
N PHE A 79 -2.16 -11.26 -4.03
CA PHE A 79 -2.29 -11.93 -2.74
C PHE A 79 -3.66 -12.57 -2.55
N THR A 80 -4.73 -12.00 -3.13
CA THR A 80 -6.05 -12.63 -3.18
C THR A 80 -5.99 -13.94 -3.98
N LEU A 81 -5.35 -13.93 -5.15
CA LEU A 81 -5.18 -15.14 -5.96
C LEU A 81 -4.40 -16.22 -5.21
N LEU A 82 -3.31 -15.83 -4.53
CA LEU A 82 -2.52 -16.74 -3.71
C LEU A 82 -3.30 -17.31 -2.51
N SER A 83 -4.23 -16.54 -1.95
CA SER A 83 -5.00 -16.94 -0.76
C SER A 83 -5.83 -18.20 -0.97
N TYR A 84 -6.26 -18.48 -2.20
CA TYR A 84 -7.01 -19.69 -2.52
C TYR A 84 -6.19 -20.98 -2.33
N GLU A 85 -4.85 -20.89 -2.37
CA GLU A 85 -3.96 -22.02 -2.05
C GLU A 85 -3.94 -22.34 -0.54
N PHE A 86 -4.49 -21.45 0.30
CA PHE A 86 -4.52 -21.54 1.76
C PHE A 86 -5.94 -21.72 2.32
N ALA A 87 -6.83 -22.37 1.56
CA ALA A 87 -8.21 -22.63 2.00
C ALA A 87 -8.29 -23.40 3.33
N SER A 88 -7.33 -24.28 3.62
CA SER A 88 -7.23 -25.01 4.90
C SER A 88 -6.93 -24.11 6.12
N SER A 89 -6.52 -22.87 5.86
CA SER A 89 -6.16 -21.88 6.87
C SER A 89 -7.00 -20.62 6.72
N ASP A 90 -8.25 -20.78 6.26
CA ASP A 90 -9.22 -19.69 6.11
C ASP A 90 -8.69 -18.56 5.21
N ASN A 91 -8.00 -18.96 4.13
CA ASN A 91 -7.34 -18.06 3.17
C ASN A 91 -6.36 -17.06 3.82
N CYS A 92 -5.84 -17.40 5.00
CA CYS A 92 -4.94 -16.57 5.80
C CYS A 92 -3.55 -17.19 5.85
N PHE A 93 -2.52 -16.38 5.57
CA PHE A 93 -1.15 -16.87 5.49
C PHE A 93 -0.11 -15.75 5.69
N TYR A 94 1.06 -16.13 6.18
CA TYR A 94 2.21 -15.25 6.31
C TYR A 94 3.02 -15.23 5.02
N ILE A 95 3.56 -14.05 4.68
CA ILE A 95 4.40 -13.88 3.50
C ILE A 95 5.59 -12.95 3.76
N ASP A 96 6.76 -13.43 3.35
CA ASP A 96 8.06 -12.76 3.44
C ASP A 96 8.57 -12.36 2.05
N VAL A 97 8.29 -11.14 1.63
CA VAL A 97 8.82 -10.56 0.38
C VAL A 97 9.80 -9.42 0.64
N TRP A 98 10.46 -9.44 1.80
CA TRP A 98 11.56 -8.51 2.07
C TRP A 98 12.68 -8.71 1.04
N PRO A 99 13.26 -7.63 0.46
CA PRO A 99 13.25 -6.24 0.95
C PRO A 99 12.16 -5.31 0.39
N PHE A 100 11.21 -5.81 -0.40
CA PHE A 100 10.20 -4.95 -1.06
C PHE A 100 9.13 -4.43 -0.09
N THR A 101 8.67 -5.28 0.83
CA THR A 101 7.79 -4.86 1.93
C THR A 101 8.16 -5.57 3.21
N LYS A 102 7.63 -5.08 4.33
CA LYS A 102 7.73 -5.74 5.62
C LYS A 102 6.97 -7.08 5.59
N PRO A 103 7.30 -8.02 6.48
CA PRO A 103 6.47 -9.19 6.76
C PRO A 103 4.99 -8.87 6.79
N LEU A 104 4.18 -9.63 6.06
CA LEU A 104 2.73 -9.48 6.04
C LEU A 104 2.06 -10.75 6.57
N LEU A 105 0.95 -10.55 7.27
CA LEU A 105 -0.12 -11.53 7.40
C LEU A 105 -1.20 -11.13 6.41
N VAL A 106 -1.42 -11.94 5.39
CA VAL A 106 -2.52 -11.75 4.43
C VAL A 106 -3.77 -12.35 5.05
N VAL A 107 -4.81 -11.55 5.18
CA VAL A 107 -6.11 -11.98 5.71
C VAL A 107 -7.14 -11.83 4.60
N ASN A 108 -7.64 -12.96 4.10
CA ASN A 108 -8.71 -13.01 3.09
C ASN A 108 -9.94 -13.80 3.60
N SER A 109 -10.20 -13.68 4.91
CA SER A 109 -11.37 -14.24 5.59
C SER A 109 -12.17 -13.11 6.23
N PRO A 110 -13.51 -13.08 6.08
CA PRO A 110 -14.37 -12.10 6.73
C PRO A 110 -14.22 -12.11 8.26
N ASP A 111 -14.19 -13.28 8.88
CA ASP A 111 -14.16 -13.40 10.35
C ASP A 111 -12.82 -12.92 10.91
N LEU A 112 -11.72 -13.30 10.28
CA LEU A 112 -10.39 -12.82 10.65
C LEU A 112 -10.22 -11.33 10.38
N ALA A 113 -10.83 -10.80 9.32
CA ALA A 113 -10.82 -9.37 9.04
C ALA A 113 -11.59 -8.57 10.11
N VAL A 114 -12.74 -9.08 10.58
CA VAL A 114 -13.47 -8.47 11.71
C VAL A 114 -12.61 -8.49 12.97
N GLN A 115 -11.95 -9.61 13.27
CA GLN A 115 -11.06 -9.68 14.43
C GLN A 115 -9.93 -8.66 14.35
N ALA A 116 -9.23 -8.60 13.21
CA ALA A 116 -8.11 -7.70 13.01
C ALA A 116 -8.52 -6.21 13.04
N CYS A 117 -9.62 -5.86 12.37
CA CYS A 117 -9.99 -4.46 12.14
C CYS A 117 -10.93 -3.89 13.21
N GLN A 118 -11.74 -4.72 13.87
CA GLN A 118 -12.81 -4.28 14.78
C GLN A 118 -12.63 -4.81 16.20
N THR A 119 -12.52 -6.13 16.38
CA THR A 119 -12.43 -6.74 17.72
C THR A 119 -11.16 -6.33 18.44
N TYR A 120 -10.01 -6.49 17.78
CA TYR A 120 -8.71 -6.10 18.31
C TYR A 120 -8.25 -4.73 17.84
N ALA A 121 -8.86 -4.20 16.76
CA ALA A 121 -8.52 -2.93 16.15
C ALA A 121 -7.00 -2.73 16.03
N LEU A 122 -6.33 -3.68 15.38
CA LEU A 122 -4.88 -3.76 15.30
C LEU A 122 -4.28 -2.41 14.83
N PRO A 123 -3.16 -1.97 15.41
CA PRO A 123 -2.62 -0.66 15.13
C PRO A 123 -2.16 -0.56 13.68
N LYS A 124 -2.56 0.55 13.04
CA LYS A 124 -2.05 0.94 11.72
C LYS A 124 -0.51 0.99 11.74
N PRO A 125 0.17 0.40 10.75
CA PRO A 125 1.62 0.29 10.79
C PRO A 125 2.29 1.66 10.59
N PRO A 126 3.42 1.94 11.28
CA PRO A 126 4.13 3.23 11.18
C PRO A 126 4.59 3.63 9.77
N VAL A 127 4.64 2.67 8.84
CA VAL A 127 4.96 2.93 7.43
C VAL A 127 3.90 3.82 6.76
N LEU A 128 2.63 3.72 7.17
CA LEU A 128 1.56 4.55 6.63
C LEU A 128 1.78 6.02 6.97
N ALA A 129 2.26 6.33 8.19
CA ALA A 129 2.57 7.71 8.57
C ALA A 129 3.64 8.34 7.68
N LYS A 130 4.68 7.58 7.31
CA LYS A 130 5.73 8.05 6.39
C LYS A 130 5.18 8.35 4.99
N PHE A 131 4.17 7.61 4.56
CA PHE A 131 3.52 7.81 3.27
C PHE A 131 2.54 8.98 3.31
N PHE A 132 1.60 9.00 4.24
CA PHE A 132 0.47 9.95 4.27
C PHE A 132 0.80 11.32 4.86
N ASN A 133 1.62 11.39 5.92
CA ASN A 133 1.83 12.66 6.62
C ASN A 133 2.40 13.79 5.75
N PRO A 134 3.33 13.55 4.79
CA PRO A 134 3.88 14.61 3.95
C PRO A 134 2.83 15.44 3.18
N PHE A 135 1.74 14.81 2.72
CA PHE A 135 0.68 15.50 1.99
C PHE A 135 -0.58 15.75 2.82
N ALA A 136 -0.79 15.02 3.92
CA ALA A 136 -1.88 15.27 4.86
C ALA A 136 -1.57 16.38 5.88
N GLY A 137 -0.35 16.92 5.91
CA GLY A 137 0.08 17.94 6.87
C GLY A 137 0.30 17.42 8.30
N GLY A 138 0.42 16.10 8.48
CA GLY A 138 0.58 15.48 9.79
C GLY A 138 -0.26 14.22 10.00
N PRO A 139 -0.44 13.77 11.25
CA PRO A 139 -1.31 12.64 11.58
C PRO A 139 -2.75 12.85 11.09
N SER A 140 -3.31 11.84 10.45
CA SER A 140 -4.63 11.90 9.80
C SER A 140 -5.44 10.64 10.10
N ILE A 141 -6.69 10.57 9.61
CA ILE A 141 -7.54 9.37 9.75
C ILE A 141 -6.88 8.09 9.16
N PHE A 142 -5.92 8.25 8.25
CA PHE A 142 -5.18 7.15 7.63
C PHE A 142 -4.02 6.62 8.48
N THR A 143 -3.61 7.36 9.51
CA THR A 143 -2.38 7.06 10.26
C THR A 143 -2.60 6.93 11.77
N THR A 144 -3.71 7.45 12.28
CA THR A 144 -4.06 7.40 13.72
C THR A 144 -5.02 6.24 14.04
N ASN A 145 -5.10 5.86 15.32
CA ASN A 145 -6.05 4.86 15.85
C ASN A 145 -6.71 5.37 17.14
N GLY A 146 -7.69 4.62 17.65
CA GLY A 146 -8.29 4.88 18.96
C GLY A 146 -8.96 6.26 19.07
N PRO A 147 -8.83 6.96 20.21
CA PRO A 147 -9.50 8.24 20.46
C PRO A 147 -9.14 9.35 19.46
N GLU A 148 -7.88 9.43 19.04
CA GLU A 148 -7.44 10.43 18.07
C GLU A 148 -8.08 10.20 16.70
N TRP A 149 -8.09 8.94 16.24
CA TRP A 149 -8.80 8.56 15.02
C TRP A 149 -10.29 8.88 15.13
N LYS A 150 -10.93 8.54 16.27
CA LYS A 150 -12.36 8.79 16.48
C LYS A 150 -12.69 10.29 16.43
N ARG A 151 -11.85 11.14 17.03
CA ARG A 151 -11.98 12.60 16.95
C ARG A 151 -11.86 13.08 15.50
N ASN A 152 -10.78 12.72 14.81
CA ASN A 152 -10.53 13.16 13.43
C ASN A 152 -11.61 12.66 12.47
N ARG A 153 -12.08 11.41 12.65
CA ARG A 153 -13.20 10.85 11.88
C ARG A 153 -14.51 11.57 12.18
N GLY A 154 -14.75 11.94 13.43
CA GLY A 154 -15.92 12.72 13.83
C GLY A 154 -15.99 14.09 13.16
N LEU A 155 -14.84 14.76 12.98
CA LEU A 155 -14.76 16.02 12.23
C LEU A 155 -15.03 15.84 10.73
N PHE A 156 -14.67 14.69 10.16
CA PHE A 156 -14.80 14.39 8.74
C PHE A 156 -16.20 13.86 8.35
N ASN A 157 -16.85 13.11 9.22
CA ASN A 157 -18.14 12.45 8.93
C ASN A 157 -19.26 13.38 8.44
N PRO A 158 -19.43 14.63 8.93
CA PRO A 158 -20.51 15.52 8.47
C PRO A 158 -20.51 15.79 6.96
N ALA A 159 -19.32 15.83 6.33
CA ALA A 159 -19.19 16.00 4.88
C ALA A 159 -19.83 14.86 4.07
N PHE A 160 -20.02 13.70 4.70
CA PHE A 160 -20.66 12.51 4.11
C PHE A 160 -22.04 12.23 4.72
N SER A 161 -22.66 13.24 5.35
CA SER A 161 -24.04 13.11 5.84
C SER A 161 -25.02 13.03 4.66
N THR A 162 -26.17 12.38 4.88
CA THR A 162 -27.24 12.28 3.87
C THR A 162 -27.66 13.65 3.33
N SER A 163 -27.76 14.66 4.19
CA SER A 163 -28.10 16.03 3.78
C SER A 163 -27.05 16.63 2.86
N ASN A 164 -25.77 16.47 3.18
CA ASN A 164 -24.69 17.00 2.36
C ASN A 164 -24.61 16.27 1.02
N ILE A 165 -24.75 14.93 1.02
CA ILE A 165 -24.79 14.13 -0.21
C ILE A 165 -25.95 14.61 -1.11
N LEU A 166 -27.16 14.74 -0.58
CA LEU A 166 -28.32 15.17 -1.36
C LEU A 166 -28.18 16.58 -1.91
N GLN A 167 -27.52 17.48 -1.17
CA GLN A 167 -27.22 18.83 -1.63
C GLN A 167 -26.29 18.84 -2.84
N HIS A 168 -25.31 17.92 -2.90
CA HIS A 168 -24.37 17.83 -4.01
C HIS A 168 -24.86 16.96 -5.18
N THR A 169 -25.90 16.14 -4.98
CA THR A 169 -26.45 15.25 -6.02
C THR A 169 -26.67 15.94 -7.38
N PRO A 170 -27.26 17.15 -7.47
CA PRO A 170 -27.44 17.81 -8.76
C PRO A 170 -26.13 17.98 -9.52
N HIS A 171 -25.06 18.41 -8.85
CA HIS A 171 -23.74 18.57 -9.47
C HIS A 171 -23.09 17.24 -9.84
N ILE A 172 -23.28 16.21 -9.02
CA ILE A 172 -22.79 14.86 -9.35
C ILE A 172 -23.48 14.36 -10.63
N VAL A 173 -24.78 14.63 -10.78
CA VAL A 173 -25.53 14.26 -11.98
C VAL A 173 -25.05 15.05 -13.20
N GLU A 174 -24.82 16.36 -13.07
CA GLU A 174 -24.24 17.19 -14.15
C GLU A 174 -22.92 16.62 -14.67
N GLU A 175 -21.97 16.32 -13.77
CA GLU A 175 -20.68 15.71 -14.12
C GLU A 175 -20.85 14.31 -14.74
N ALA A 176 -21.82 13.53 -14.26
CA ALA A 176 -22.10 12.20 -14.79
C ALA A 176 -22.68 12.27 -16.22
N GLU A 177 -23.52 13.25 -16.52
CA GLU A 177 -24.05 13.48 -17.86
C GLU A 177 -22.93 13.82 -18.85
N GLU A 178 -22.00 14.69 -18.46
CA GLU A 178 -20.82 15.02 -19.27
C GLU A 178 -19.94 13.78 -19.51
N TYR A 179 -19.64 13.02 -18.44
CA TYR A 179 -18.90 11.77 -18.55
C TYR A 179 -19.56 10.76 -19.50
N VAL A 180 -20.89 10.63 -19.45
CA VAL A 180 -21.66 9.75 -20.36
C VAL A 180 -21.60 10.24 -21.80
N GLU A 181 -21.65 11.55 -22.05
CA GLU A 181 -21.50 12.07 -23.42
C GLU A 181 -20.11 11.82 -23.99
N ILE A 182 -19.04 11.94 -23.19
CA ILE A 182 -17.68 11.58 -23.62
C ILE A 182 -17.60 10.09 -23.97
N LEU A 183 -18.18 9.21 -23.15
CA LEU A 183 -18.27 7.77 -23.46
C LEU A 183 -19.03 7.52 -24.77
N ARG A 184 -20.15 8.23 -25.00
CA ARG A 184 -20.92 8.14 -26.26
C ARG A 184 -20.12 8.62 -27.45
N GLU A 185 -19.31 9.67 -27.30
CA GLU A 185 -18.44 10.16 -28.37
C GLU A 185 -17.42 9.10 -28.80
N HIS A 186 -16.74 8.46 -27.85
CA HIS A 186 -15.84 7.33 -28.14
C HIS A 186 -16.58 6.16 -28.82
N ALA A 187 -17.77 5.81 -28.32
CA ALA A 187 -18.59 4.77 -28.95
C ALA A 187 -18.97 5.10 -30.41
N ARG A 188 -19.31 6.37 -30.71
CA ARG A 188 -19.62 6.83 -32.07
C ARG A 188 -18.38 6.83 -32.97
N LYS A 189 -17.21 7.19 -32.44
CA LYS A 189 -15.92 7.15 -33.16
C LYS A 189 -15.46 5.71 -33.43
N GLY A 190 -15.83 4.77 -32.57
CA GLY A 190 -15.38 3.39 -32.63
C GLY A 190 -13.89 3.24 -32.29
N ASP A 191 -13.34 4.16 -31.50
CA ASP A 191 -11.94 4.16 -31.08
C ASP A 191 -11.72 3.40 -29.76
N THR A 192 -10.45 3.18 -29.42
CA THR A 192 -10.06 2.60 -28.13
C THR A 192 -9.45 3.68 -27.25
N PHE A 193 -9.90 3.76 -26.01
CA PHE A 193 -9.45 4.74 -25.02
C PHE A 193 -9.21 4.07 -23.66
N THR A 194 -8.54 4.79 -22.75
CA THR A 194 -8.28 4.30 -21.40
C THR A 194 -9.40 4.75 -20.46
N LEU A 195 -10.26 3.81 -20.06
CA LEU A 195 -11.36 4.08 -19.14
C LEU A 195 -10.86 4.60 -17.78
N ASP A 196 -9.74 4.09 -17.28
CA ASP A 196 -9.15 4.49 -15.99
C ASP A 196 -8.84 5.99 -15.94
N LYS A 197 -8.14 6.51 -16.95
CA LYS A 197 -7.84 7.95 -17.05
C LYS A 197 -9.13 8.78 -17.07
N MET A 198 -10.07 8.42 -17.93
CA MET A 198 -11.30 9.19 -18.12
C MET A 198 -12.20 9.18 -16.89
N THR A 199 -12.30 8.03 -16.22
CA THR A 199 -13.03 7.89 -14.95
C THR A 199 -12.33 8.68 -13.85
N CYS A 200 -11.00 8.70 -13.84
CA CYS A 200 -10.23 9.48 -12.87
C CYS A 200 -10.50 10.99 -13.03
N ASP A 201 -10.48 11.50 -14.27
CA ASP A 201 -10.78 12.89 -14.57
C ASP A 201 -12.21 13.25 -14.07
N TYR A 202 -13.23 12.45 -14.40
CA TYR A 202 -14.62 12.61 -13.90
C TYR A 202 -14.72 12.62 -12.37
N VAL A 203 -14.07 11.68 -11.69
CA VAL A 203 -14.10 11.61 -10.21
C VAL A 203 -13.39 12.82 -9.60
N LEU A 204 -12.32 13.31 -10.22
CA LEU A 204 -11.63 14.52 -9.78
C LEU A 204 -12.49 15.77 -9.95
N ASP A 205 -13.29 15.87 -11.02
CA ASP A 205 -14.22 16.98 -11.21
C ASP A 205 -15.31 17.02 -10.13
N ILE A 206 -15.88 15.85 -9.79
CA ILE A 206 -16.81 15.74 -8.65
C ILE A 206 -16.13 16.16 -7.35
N ILE A 207 -14.95 15.63 -7.04
CA ILE A 207 -14.24 15.95 -5.80
C ILE A 207 -13.91 17.45 -5.76
N GLY A 208 -13.44 18.01 -6.87
CA GLY A 208 -13.11 19.42 -7.01
C GLY A 208 -14.30 20.32 -6.72
N ARG A 209 -15.51 19.98 -7.19
CA ARG A 209 -16.72 20.78 -6.93
C ARG A 209 -17.29 20.60 -5.53
N VAL A 210 -17.14 19.42 -4.95
CA VAL A 210 -17.76 19.09 -3.65
C VAL A 210 -16.87 19.48 -2.47
N ALA A 211 -15.55 19.37 -2.61
CA ALA A 211 -14.61 19.47 -1.49
C ALA A 211 -13.69 20.69 -1.51
N ILE A 212 -13.57 21.41 -2.63
CA ILE A 212 -12.69 22.58 -2.81
C ILE A 212 -13.54 23.81 -3.14
#